data_AF-A0A7C2S492-F1
#
_entry.id   AF-A0A7C2S492-F1
#
_cell.length_a   1.000
_cell.length_b   1.000
_cell.length_c   1.000
_cell.angle_alpha   90.00
_cell.angle_beta   90.00
_cell.angle_gamma   90.00
#
_symmetry.space_group_name_H-M   'P 1'
#
loop_
_entity.id
_entity.type
_entity.pdbx_description
1 polymer ?
#
loop_
_entity_poly.entity_id
_entity_poly.type
_entity_poly.pdbx_seq_one_letter_code
_entity_poly.pdbx_strand_id
1 'polypeptide(L)'
;RLSQGARTDRLQRLPAAGGREPLETVCPRPLREPLSPPRAARRMKQKLFLDELVAACAMPADADLMLVEGAGGLFAPLAEDALNADLAAALHLPVLLVVPDRLGAINQALLGIHAVTHRGLRLAGVVLNQVHPERPRGMDNLADLRLWTGAPLLTLPHGAGAEALQPLLPRLMRP
;
A
#
# COMPACT_ATOMS: atom_id res chain seq x y z
N ARG A 1 -11.28 -6.75 -21.04
CA ARG A 1 -12.13 -7.94 -20.79
C ARG A 1 -12.18 -8.13 -19.29
N LEU A 2 -13.35 -7.86 -18.72
CA LEU A 2 -13.67 -7.93 -17.31
C LEU A 2 -13.88 -9.40 -16.93
N SER A 3 -13.00 -10.00 -16.13
CA SER A 3 -13.31 -11.17 -15.29
C SER A 3 -12.03 -11.68 -14.58
N GLN A 4 -12.18 -12.01 -13.29
CA GLN A 4 -11.35 -12.91 -12.47
C GLN A 4 -10.29 -12.41 -11.44
N GLY A 5 -9.92 -11.13 -11.32
CA GLY A 5 -8.74 -10.79 -10.50
C GLY A 5 -8.90 -10.54 -8.98
N ALA A 6 -10.11 -10.48 -8.42
CA ALA A 6 -10.29 -9.94 -7.05
C ALA A 6 -10.21 -10.97 -5.91
N ARG A 7 -9.68 -12.16 -6.20
CA ARG A 7 -9.26 -13.10 -5.17
C ARG A 7 -7.76 -13.29 -5.34
N THR A 8 -6.99 -13.06 -4.28
CA THR A 8 -5.68 -13.68 -4.01
C THR A 8 -4.39 -13.21 -4.70
N ASP A 9 -4.36 -12.31 -5.69
CA ASP A 9 -3.13 -12.14 -6.50
C ASP A 9 -2.15 -11.01 -6.11
N ARG A 10 -2.31 -10.32 -4.97
CA ARG A 10 -1.43 -9.17 -4.66
C ARG A 10 -0.78 -9.08 -3.29
N LEU A 11 -0.82 -10.15 -2.48
CA LEU A 11 0.10 -10.29 -1.34
C LEU A 11 1.44 -10.86 -1.85
N GLN A 12 2.16 -10.08 -2.65
CA GLN A 12 3.57 -10.39 -2.91
C GLN A 12 4.39 -10.01 -1.68
N ARG A 13 4.95 -11.07 -1.10
CA ARG A 13 5.56 -11.17 0.23
C ARG A 13 6.83 -10.32 0.35
N LEU A 14 6.98 -9.59 1.45
CA LEU A 14 8.32 -9.23 1.96
C LEU A 14 8.98 -10.46 2.55
N PRO A 15 10.22 -10.80 2.15
CA PRO A 15 11.05 -11.78 2.84
C PRO A 15 11.31 -11.41 4.30
N ALA A 16 11.28 -10.11 4.64
CA ALA A 16 11.37 -9.64 6.03
C ALA A 16 10.15 -10.03 6.88
N ALA A 17 9.03 -10.44 6.26
CA ALA A 17 7.81 -10.83 6.97
C ALA A 17 7.70 -12.33 7.25
N GLY A 18 8.58 -13.19 6.66
CA GLY A 18 8.89 -14.58 7.06
C GLY A 18 7.78 -15.63 7.29
N GLY A 19 6.52 -15.23 7.43
CA GLY A 19 5.44 -16.03 7.99
C GLY A 19 4.54 -16.59 6.91
N ARG A 20 4.25 -17.88 7.01
CA ARG A 20 3.11 -18.52 6.35
C ARG A 20 1.88 -18.33 7.23
N GLU A 21 1.51 -17.08 7.49
CA GLU A 21 0.33 -16.82 8.31
C GLU A 21 -0.94 -17.19 7.52
N PRO A 22 -1.93 -17.81 8.18
CA PRO A 22 -3.24 -18.06 7.58
C PRO A 22 -3.84 -16.77 7.02
N LEU A 23 -4.60 -16.87 5.93
CA LEU A 23 -5.30 -15.71 5.33
C LEU A 23 -6.20 -15.01 6.35
N GLU A 24 -6.77 -15.75 7.29
CA GLU A 24 -7.62 -15.25 8.37
C GLU A 24 -6.85 -14.35 9.34
N THR A 25 -5.54 -14.56 9.49
CA THR A 25 -4.66 -13.70 10.29
C THR A 25 -4.32 -12.41 9.55
N VAL A 26 -4.01 -12.50 8.26
CA VAL A 26 -3.60 -11.35 7.43
C VAL A 26 -4.79 -10.50 6.98
N CYS A 27 -5.95 -11.12 6.78
CA CYS A 27 -7.18 -10.48 6.31
C CYS A 27 -8.39 -11.11 7.04
N PRO A 28 -8.65 -10.70 8.30
CA PRO A 28 -9.68 -11.31 9.14
C PRO A 28 -11.12 -11.09 8.63
N ARG A 29 -11.31 -10.15 7.71
CA ARG A 29 -12.62 -9.82 7.13
C ARG A 29 -12.56 -9.79 5.60
N PRO A 30 -12.45 -10.96 4.94
CA PRO A 30 -12.38 -11.02 3.49
C PRO A 30 -13.71 -10.62 2.86
N LEU A 31 -13.68 -9.65 1.96
CA LEU A 31 -14.83 -9.21 1.19
C LEU A 31 -14.89 -9.94 -0.15
N ARG A 32 -16.11 -10.29 -0.60
CA ARG A 32 -16.28 -11.19 -1.76
C ARG A 32 -16.23 -10.50 -3.11
N GLU A 33 -16.56 -9.22 -3.14
CA GLU A 33 -16.83 -8.49 -4.38
C GLU A 33 -15.72 -7.48 -4.71
N PRO A 34 -15.40 -7.30 -6.01
CA PRO A 34 -14.38 -6.35 -6.48
C PRO A 34 -14.88 -4.90 -6.46
N LEU A 35 -15.31 -4.43 -5.29
CA LEU A 35 -15.87 -3.09 -5.08
C LEU A 35 -15.06 -2.37 -4.00
N SER A 36 -15.38 -1.09 -3.77
CA SER A 36 -14.85 -0.41 -2.59
C SER A 36 -15.23 -1.19 -1.33
N PRO A 37 -14.35 -1.28 -0.32
CA PRO A 37 -14.61 -2.07 0.88
C PRO A 37 -15.96 -1.77 1.56
N PRO A 38 -16.38 -0.50 1.74
CA PRO A 38 -17.70 -0.21 2.34
C PRO A 38 -18.85 -0.74 1.47
N ARG A 39 -18.73 -0.67 0.13
CA ARG A 39 -19.75 -1.19 -0.78
C ARG A 39 -19.83 -2.72 -0.72
N ALA A 40 -18.70 -3.41 -0.73
CA ALA A 40 -18.66 -4.87 -0.66
C ALA A 40 -19.16 -5.37 0.70
N ALA A 41 -18.79 -4.72 1.81
CA ALA A 41 -19.31 -5.03 3.14
C ALA A 41 -20.84 -4.90 3.21
N ARG A 42 -21.41 -3.80 2.69
CA ARG A 42 -22.86 -3.60 2.64
C ARG A 42 -23.60 -4.67 1.84
N ARG A 43 -23.01 -5.15 0.72
CA ARG A 43 -23.60 -6.27 -0.05
C ARG A 43 -23.60 -7.59 0.72
N MET A 44 -22.68 -7.75 1.66
CA MET A 44 -22.64 -8.85 2.62
C MET A 44 -23.49 -8.59 3.88
N LYS A 45 -24.28 -7.50 3.91
CA LYS A 45 -25.05 -7.04 5.09
C LYS A 45 -24.18 -6.77 6.31
N GLN A 46 -22.94 -6.35 6.08
CA GLN A 46 -21.96 -5.98 7.09
C GLN A 46 -21.63 -4.48 6.96
N LYS A 47 -21.00 -3.94 8.00
CA LYS A 47 -20.36 -2.62 7.98
C LYS A 47 -18.94 -2.77 8.50
N LEU A 48 -18.07 -1.86 8.09
CA LEU A 48 -16.70 -1.76 8.57
C LEU A 48 -16.54 -0.36 9.14
N PHE A 49 -15.97 -0.26 10.33
CA PHE A 49 -15.63 1.02 10.97
C PHE A 49 -14.13 1.08 11.27
N LEU A 50 -13.62 2.31 11.39
CA LEU A 50 -12.19 2.55 11.58
C LEU A 50 -11.61 1.83 12.82
N ASP A 51 -12.32 1.86 13.94
CA ASP A 51 -11.91 1.24 15.20
C ASP A 51 -11.71 -0.28 15.06
N GLU A 52 -12.59 -0.95 14.33
CA GLU A 52 -12.48 -2.38 14.04
C GLU A 52 -11.24 -2.70 13.19
N LEU A 53 -10.90 -1.82 12.23
CA LEU A 53 -9.70 -1.98 11.39
C LEU A 53 -8.42 -1.74 12.19
N VAL A 54 -8.42 -0.75 13.09
CA VAL A 54 -7.31 -0.48 13.99
C VAL A 54 -7.07 -1.67 14.91
N ALA A 55 -8.12 -2.22 15.51
CA ALA A 55 -8.03 -3.39 16.37
C ALA A 55 -7.51 -4.63 15.62
N ALA A 56 -7.90 -4.80 14.35
CA ALA A 56 -7.41 -5.88 13.50
C ALA A 56 -5.92 -5.73 13.13
N CYS A 57 -5.38 -4.51 13.19
CA CYS A 57 -3.97 -4.21 12.92
C CYS A 57 -3.13 -4.18 14.21
N ALA A 58 -3.57 -4.81 15.29
CA ALA A 58 -2.77 -4.91 16.50
C ALA A 58 -1.51 -5.76 16.24
N MET A 59 -0.34 -5.15 16.47
CA MET A 59 0.96 -5.79 16.26
C MET A 59 1.12 -6.95 17.27
N PRO A 60 1.34 -8.21 16.82
CA PRO A 60 1.65 -9.31 17.72
C PRO A 60 2.91 -9.02 18.54
N ALA A 61 2.97 -9.46 19.79
CA ALA A 61 4.10 -9.13 20.68
C ALA A 61 5.48 -9.55 20.11
N ASP A 62 5.51 -10.56 19.25
CA ASP A 62 6.72 -11.18 18.72
C ASP A 62 7.07 -10.76 17.28
N ALA A 63 6.38 -9.77 16.70
CA ALA A 63 6.63 -9.34 15.32
C ALA A 63 7.65 -8.19 15.24
N ASP A 64 8.71 -8.40 14.44
CA ASP A 64 9.74 -7.38 14.19
C ASP A 64 9.30 -6.30 13.19
N LEU A 65 8.32 -6.62 12.33
CA LEU A 65 7.81 -5.75 11.29
C LEU A 65 6.36 -6.08 10.97
N MET A 66 5.51 -5.06 10.92
CA MET A 66 4.13 -5.16 10.48
C MET A 66 3.90 -4.26 9.27
N LEU A 67 3.31 -4.83 8.22
CA LEU A 67 2.87 -4.10 7.04
C LEU A 67 1.35 -4.15 6.95
N VAL A 68 0.75 -2.98 6.77
CA VAL A 68 -0.69 -2.84 6.58
C VAL A 68 -0.93 -2.40 5.14
N GLU A 69 -1.46 -3.31 4.33
CA GLU A 69 -1.89 -3.00 2.97
C GLU A 69 -3.30 -2.40 2.99
N GLY A 70 -3.44 -1.17 2.50
CA GLY A 70 -4.74 -0.55 2.29
C GLY A 70 -5.45 -1.09 1.05
N ALA A 71 -6.74 -0.74 0.89
CA ALA A 71 -7.51 -1.10 -0.31
C ALA A 71 -7.70 0.12 -1.21
N GLY A 72 -7.11 0.11 -2.41
CA GLY A 72 -7.16 1.22 -3.35
C GLY A 72 -6.09 2.30 -3.06
N GLY A 73 -6.43 3.56 -3.32
CA GLY A 73 -5.54 4.70 -3.09
C GLY A 73 -5.64 5.29 -1.67
N LEU A 74 -4.75 6.21 -1.33
CA LEU A 74 -4.70 6.86 0.00
C LEU A 74 -6.04 7.49 0.43
N PHE A 75 -6.78 8.09 -0.51
CA PHE A 75 -8.10 8.67 -0.27
C PHE A 75 -9.26 7.78 -0.73
N ALA A 76 -9.02 6.49 -0.97
CA ALA A 76 -10.10 5.55 -1.18
C ALA A 76 -10.80 5.27 0.16
N PRO A 77 -12.16 5.22 0.18
CA PRO A 77 -12.91 4.78 1.35
C PRO A 77 -12.55 3.34 1.72
N LEU A 78 -12.13 3.15 2.96
CA LEU A 78 -11.76 1.85 3.51
C LEU A 78 -12.84 1.33 4.47
N ALA A 79 -13.50 2.24 5.20
CA ALA A 79 -14.59 1.96 6.12
C ALA A 79 -15.77 2.90 5.85
N GLU A 80 -16.87 2.72 6.58
CA GLU A 80 -18.03 3.62 6.53
C GLU A 80 -17.67 5.07 6.89
N ASP A 81 -16.70 5.23 7.77
CA ASP A 81 -16.30 6.49 8.41
C ASP A 81 -14.82 6.86 8.17
N ALA A 82 -14.09 6.10 7.34
CA ALA A 82 -12.65 6.32 7.16
C ALA A 82 -12.12 5.98 5.76
N LEU A 83 -11.08 6.72 5.38
CA LEU A 83 -10.20 6.47 4.25
C LEU A 83 -8.96 5.66 4.68
N ASN A 84 -8.18 5.16 3.72
CA ASN A 84 -6.86 4.59 4.04
C ASN A 84 -5.95 5.58 4.79
N ALA A 85 -6.04 6.89 4.48
CA ALA A 85 -5.32 7.93 5.20
C ALA A 85 -5.65 7.99 6.71
N ASP A 86 -6.91 7.78 7.06
CA ASP A 86 -7.37 7.86 8.45
C ASP A 86 -6.92 6.62 9.24
N LEU A 87 -6.90 5.44 8.59
CA LEU A 87 -6.29 4.24 9.16
C LEU A 87 -4.78 4.42 9.42
N ALA A 88 -4.04 4.96 8.43
CA ALA A 88 -2.62 5.24 8.60
C ALA A 88 -2.33 6.22 9.75
N ALA A 89 -3.18 7.25 9.89
CA ALA A 89 -3.10 8.20 11.00
C ALA A 89 -3.37 7.52 12.35
N ALA A 90 -4.45 6.74 12.46
CA ALA A 90 -4.83 6.06 13.70
C ALA A 90 -3.77 5.05 14.17
N LEU A 91 -3.12 4.35 13.24
CA LEU A 91 -2.04 3.40 13.54
C LEU A 91 -0.69 4.05 13.80
N HIS A 92 -0.55 5.36 13.53
CA HIS A 92 0.70 6.10 13.62
C HIS A 92 1.83 5.44 12.78
N LEU A 93 1.47 4.88 11.63
CA LEU A 93 2.42 4.18 10.76
C LEU A 93 2.95 5.12 9.67
N PRO A 94 4.22 4.98 9.26
CA PRO A 94 4.69 5.61 8.05
C PRO A 94 3.97 5.06 6.82
N VAL A 95 3.77 5.91 5.81
CA VAL A 95 3.15 5.55 4.53
C VAL A 95 4.23 5.24 3.50
N LEU A 96 4.09 4.09 2.85
CA LEU A 96 4.82 3.75 1.63
C LEU A 96 3.88 3.95 0.42
N LEU A 97 4.20 4.89 -0.46
CA LEU A 97 3.40 5.13 -1.66
C LEU A 97 3.88 4.23 -2.79
N VAL A 98 2.99 3.41 -3.35
CA VAL A 98 3.32 2.54 -4.49
C VAL A 98 2.61 3.06 -5.74
N VAL A 99 3.39 3.40 -6.76
CA VAL A 99 2.91 3.98 -8.03
C VAL A 99 3.34 3.07 -9.18
N PRO A 100 2.45 2.68 -10.10
CA PRO A 100 2.87 1.90 -11.27
C PRO A 100 3.83 2.71 -12.15
N ASP A 101 4.99 2.13 -12.46
CA ASP A 101 6.05 2.74 -13.25
C ASP A 101 5.68 2.74 -14.75
N ARG A 102 4.92 3.75 -15.16
CA ARG A 102 4.40 3.96 -16.52
C ARG A 102 4.14 5.45 -16.76
N LEU A 103 3.74 5.81 -17.98
CA LEU A 103 3.33 7.19 -18.28
C LEU A 103 2.27 7.68 -17.28
N GLY A 104 2.52 8.85 -16.69
CA GLY A 104 1.70 9.44 -15.62
C GLY A 104 2.15 9.12 -14.19
N ALA A 105 3.20 8.31 -14.01
CA ALA A 105 3.75 7.97 -12.69
C ALA A 105 4.21 9.21 -11.92
N ILE A 106 4.87 10.18 -12.59
CA ILE A 106 5.35 11.42 -11.94
C ILE A 106 4.18 12.18 -11.30
N ASN A 107 3.11 12.43 -12.05
CA ASN A 107 1.92 13.10 -11.53
C ASN A 107 1.30 12.33 -10.35
N GLN A 108 1.13 11.01 -10.48
CA GLN A 108 0.56 10.18 -9.41
C GLN A 108 1.42 10.20 -8.14
N ALA A 109 2.74 10.14 -8.28
CA ALA A 109 3.67 10.21 -7.17
C ALA A 109 3.61 11.57 -6.47
N LEU A 110 3.67 12.68 -7.21
CA LEU A 110 3.61 14.03 -6.63
C LEU A 110 2.28 14.30 -5.94
N LEU A 111 1.15 13.91 -6.54
CA LEU A 111 -0.17 14.01 -5.90
C LEU A 111 -0.23 13.16 -4.63
N GLY A 112 0.32 11.94 -4.67
CA GLY A 112 0.39 11.06 -3.51
C GLY A 112 1.24 11.67 -2.38
N ILE A 113 2.43 12.17 -2.69
CA ILE A 113 3.34 12.82 -1.72
C ILE A 113 2.63 14.02 -1.07
N HIS A 114 2.00 14.86 -1.88
CA HIS A 114 1.26 16.02 -1.41
C HIS A 114 0.11 15.61 -0.49
N ALA A 115 -0.66 14.57 -0.85
CA ALA A 115 -1.74 14.05 -0.04
C ALA A 115 -1.27 13.48 1.31
N VAL A 116 -0.18 12.72 1.34
CA VAL A 116 0.44 12.20 2.58
C VAL A 116 0.88 13.36 3.47
N THR A 117 1.61 14.31 2.90
CA THR A 117 2.19 15.45 3.64
C THR A 117 1.10 16.35 4.21
N HIS A 118 0.06 16.68 3.44
CA HIS A 118 -1.04 17.52 3.92
C HIS A 118 -1.93 16.85 4.98
N ARG A 119 -1.94 15.52 5.05
CA ARG A 119 -2.59 14.79 6.13
C ARG A 119 -1.72 14.67 7.39
N GLY A 120 -0.53 15.26 7.40
CA GLY A 120 0.41 15.15 8.52
C GLY A 120 1.00 13.75 8.69
N LEU A 121 0.89 12.89 7.66
CA LEU A 121 1.40 11.52 7.69
C LEU A 121 2.89 11.50 7.35
N ARG A 122 3.64 10.58 7.98
CA ARG A 122 5.07 10.38 7.68
C ARG A 122 5.22 9.58 6.40
N LEU A 123 5.79 10.17 5.35
CA LEU A 123 6.16 9.43 4.13
C LEU A 123 7.46 8.64 4.36
N ALA A 124 7.42 7.31 4.28
CA ALA A 124 8.63 6.47 4.27
C ALA A 124 9.33 6.50 2.91
N GLY A 125 8.57 6.61 1.82
CA GLY A 125 9.11 6.70 0.47
C GLY A 125 8.06 6.44 -0.60
N VAL A 126 8.50 6.53 -1.85
CA VAL A 126 7.72 6.18 -3.05
C VAL A 126 8.40 5.03 -3.78
N VAL A 127 7.61 4.01 -4.11
CA VAL A 127 8.02 2.86 -4.92
C VAL A 127 7.39 3.00 -6.31
N LEU A 128 8.25 3.15 -7.32
CA LEU A 128 7.88 3.00 -8.72
C LEU A 128 7.85 1.50 -9.05
N ASN A 129 6.65 0.92 -9.10
CA ASN A 129 6.45 -0.50 -9.31
C ASN A 129 6.39 -0.84 -10.80
N GLN A 130 7.40 -1.56 -11.29
CA GLN A 130 7.47 -2.00 -12.68
C GLN A 130 6.47 -3.16 -12.92
N VAL A 131 5.27 -2.79 -13.36
CA VAL A 131 4.16 -3.73 -13.58
C VAL A 131 4.35 -4.67 -14.78
N HIS A 132 5.16 -4.28 -15.77
CA HIS A 132 5.44 -5.08 -16.97
C HIS A 132 6.94 -5.33 -17.12
N PRO A 133 7.36 -6.51 -17.61
CA PRO A 133 8.78 -6.81 -17.80
C PRO A 133 9.44 -5.85 -18.78
N GLU A 134 8.69 -5.39 -19.78
CA GLU A 134 9.15 -4.41 -20.77
C GLU A 134 8.84 -2.98 -20.32
N ARG A 135 9.82 -2.07 -20.53
CA ARG A 135 9.65 -0.64 -20.33
C ARG A 135 9.75 0.11 -21.66
N PRO A 136 8.96 1.17 -21.88
CA PRO A 136 9.13 2.03 -23.04
C PRO A 136 10.55 2.59 -23.11
N ARG A 137 11.15 2.57 -24.31
CA ARG A 137 12.52 3.07 -24.52
C ARG A 137 12.61 4.54 -24.10
N GLY A 138 13.66 4.87 -23.34
CA GLY A 138 13.93 6.23 -22.88
C GLY A 138 13.08 6.70 -21.69
N MET A 139 12.20 5.87 -21.15
CA MET A 139 11.46 6.19 -19.93
C MET A 139 12.34 5.99 -18.69
N ASP A 140 12.53 7.04 -17.91
CA ASP A 140 13.17 7.00 -16.59
C ASP A 140 12.41 7.87 -15.59
N ASN A 141 11.24 7.38 -15.17
CA ASN A 141 10.42 8.10 -14.19
C ASN A 141 11.15 8.29 -12.86
N LEU A 142 12.13 7.45 -12.52
CA LEU A 142 12.89 7.60 -11.28
C LEU A 142 13.79 8.83 -11.37
N ALA A 143 14.58 8.98 -12.44
CA ALA A 143 15.40 10.15 -12.65
C ALA A 143 14.56 11.42 -12.78
N ASP A 144 13.46 11.37 -13.54
CA ASP A 144 12.58 12.52 -13.73
C ASP A 144 11.92 12.96 -12.41
N LEU A 145 11.42 12.01 -11.62
CA LEU A 145 10.75 12.32 -10.34
C LEU A 145 11.72 12.92 -9.31
N ARG A 146 13.01 12.52 -9.32
CA ARG A 146 14.05 13.11 -8.45
C ARG A 146 14.23 14.62 -8.65
N LEU A 147 13.88 15.15 -9.82
CA LEU A 147 13.96 16.59 -10.09
C LEU A 147 12.85 17.38 -9.37
N TRP A 148 11.76 16.72 -8.98
CA TRP A 148 10.57 17.37 -8.43
C TRP A 148 10.35 17.10 -6.94
N THR A 149 11.06 16.14 -6.34
CA THR A 149 10.89 15.79 -4.93
C THR A 149 12.18 15.31 -4.29
N GLY A 150 12.37 15.68 -3.01
CA GLY A 150 13.41 15.14 -2.14
C GLY A 150 12.98 13.87 -1.38
N ALA A 151 11.80 13.31 -1.67
CA ALA A 151 11.32 12.09 -1.03
C ALA A 151 12.24 10.90 -1.34
N PRO A 152 12.33 9.89 -0.45
CA PRO A 152 13.01 8.63 -0.76
C PRO A 152 12.29 7.92 -1.91
N LEU A 153 13.02 7.60 -2.98
CA LEU A 153 12.48 6.95 -4.18
C LEU A 153 13.20 5.62 -4.45
N LEU A 154 12.43 4.62 -4.86
CA LEU A 154 12.92 3.30 -5.23
C LEU A 154 12.14 2.79 -6.46
N THR A 155 12.81 2.12 -7.39
CA THR A 155 12.13 1.31 -8.40
C THR A 155 12.07 -0.14 -7.92
N LEU A 156 10.89 -0.74 -7.97
CA LEU A 156 10.70 -2.17 -7.76
C LEU A 156 10.62 -2.85 -9.14
N PRO A 157 11.64 -3.64 -9.54
CA PRO A 157 11.64 -4.32 -10.83
C PRO A 157 10.51 -5.34 -10.96
N HIS A 158 10.15 -5.66 -12.19
CA HIS A 158 9.12 -6.67 -12.46
C HIS A 158 9.55 -8.03 -11.90
N GLY A 159 8.68 -8.66 -11.10
CA GLY A 159 8.95 -9.97 -10.50
C GLY A 159 9.96 -9.95 -9.35
N ALA A 160 10.45 -8.78 -8.94
CA ALA A 160 11.28 -8.67 -7.74
C ALA A 160 10.45 -9.05 -6.50
N GLY A 161 11.03 -9.87 -5.63
CA GLY A 161 10.49 -10.07 -4.29
C GLY A 161 10.75 -8.83 -3.45
N ALA A 162 10.13 -8.76 -2.28
CA ALA A 162 10.21 -7.54 -1.50
C ALA A 162 11.47 -7.38 -0.63
N GLU A 163 12.48 -8.23 -0.83
CA GLU A 163 13.89 -7.91 -0.55
C GLU A 163 14.32 -6.62 -1.23
N ALA A 164 13.75 -6.29 -2.39
CA ALA A 164 14.02 -5.05 -3.09
C ALA A 164 13.62 -3.80 -2.29
N LEU A 165 12.75 -3.94 -1.26
CA LEU A 165 12.36 -2.84 -0.37
C LEU A 165 13.35 -2.60 0.78
N GLN A 166 14.42 -3.40 0.89
CA GLN A 166 15.44 -3.26 1.94
C GLN A 166 15.97 -1.82 2.14
N PRO A 167 16.20 -1.00 1.09
CA PRO A 167 16.65 0.39 1.27
C PRO A 167 15.66 1.29 2.03
N LEU A 168 14.40 0.90 2.12
CA LEU A 168 13.33 1.63 2.80
C LEU A 168 13.03 1.07 4.19
N LEU A 169 13.52 -0.11 4.55
CA LEU A 169 13.27 -0.73 5.87
C LEU A 169 13.61 0.19 7.06
N PRO A 170 14.76 0.91 7.09
CA PRO A 170 15.07 1.82 8.20
C PRO A 170 14.06 2.96 8.38
N ARG A 171 13.28 3.28 7.33
CA ARG A 171 12.24 4.31 7.34
C ARG A 171 10.85 3.75 7.66
N LEU A 172 10.64 2.46 7.41
CA LEU A 172 9.40 1.74 7.69
C LEU A 172 9.33 1.29 9.14
N MET A 173 10.49 0.96 9.73
CA MET A 173 10.60 0.68 11.14
C MET A 173 10.39 1.97 11.96
N ARG A 174 9.79 1.83 13.13
CA ARG A 174 9.71 2.93 14.09
C ARG A 174 11.14 3.26 14.57
N PRO A 175 11.48 4.55 14.79
CA PRO A 175 12.52 4.85 15.76
C PRO A 175 12.11 4.37 17.16
#